data_AF-A0A2R7SLV7-F1
#
_entry.id   AF-A0A2R7SLV7-F1
#
_cell.length_a   1.000
_cell.length_b   1.000
_cell.length_c   1.000
_cell.angle_alpha   90.00
_cell.angle_beta   90.00
_cell.angle_gamma   90.00
#
_symmetry.space_group_name_H-M   'P 1'
#
loop_
_entity.id
_entity.type
_entity.pdbx_description
1 polymer ?
#
loop_
_entity_poly.entity_id
_entity_poly.type
_entity_poly.pdbx_seq_one_letter_code
_entity_poly.pdbx_strand_id
1 'polypeptide(L)' 'MRTGIQRIRLLAEVPAAERPALQVLKTESATWTQLLDARRYRSGWFVHSPGHIEVCSATVPTRPVPATTAQPPK' A
#
# COMPACT_ATOMS: atom_id res chain seq x y z
N MET A 1 20.05 -23.30 8.56
CA MET A 1 20.37 -22.24 9.55
C MET A 1 19.22 -21.25 9.61
N ARG A 2 18.89 -20.71 10.79
CA ARG A 2 17.88 -19.64 10.97
C ARG A 2 18.61 -18.31 11.20
N THR A 3 18.20 -17.24 10.53
CA THR A 3 18.73 -15.89 10.76
C THR A 3 17.99 -15.23 11.93
N GLY A 4 18.73 -14.75 12.91
CA GLY A 4 18.16 -14.06 14.08
C GLY A 4 17.76 -12.61 13.78
N ILE A 5 16.75 -12.11 14.50
CA ILE A 5 16.36 -10.70 14.47
C ILE A 5 17.28 -9.92 15.40
N GLN A 6 17.96 -8.88 14.88
CA GLN A 6 18.96 -8.13 15.65
C GLN A 6 18.37 -6.97 16.48
N ARG A 7 17.26 -6.37 16.03
CA ARG A 7 16.65 -5.20 16.69
C ARG A 7 15.17 -5.11 16.35
N ILE A 8 14.37 -4.70 17.32
CA ILE A 8 12.94 -4.36 17.19
C ILE A 8 12.71 -3.08 17.99
N ARG A 9 11.89 -2.15 17.47
CA ARG A 9 11.48 -0.91 18.13
C ARG A 9 10.02 -0.63 17.82
N LEU A 10 9.26 -0.13 18.78
CA LEU A 10 7.90 0.35 18.53
C LEU A 10 7.95 1.76 17.94
N LEU A 11 7.09 2.08 16.97
CA LEU A 11 7.06 3.40 16.34
C LEU A 11 6.85 4.55 17.36
N ALA A 12 6.10 4.28 18.43
CA ALA A 12 5.88 5.23 19.52
C ALA A 12 7.19 5.62 20.26
N GLU A 13 8.19 4.74 20.27
CA GLU A 13 9.51 4.92 20.91
C GLU A 13 10.58 5.48 19.95
N VAL A 14 10.20 5.79 18.71
CA VAL A 14 11.06 6.47 17.74
C VAL A 14 10.83 7.97 17.87
N PRO A 15 11.90 8.80 17.99
CA PRO A 15 11.77 10.25 17.98
C PRO A 15 10.99 10.73 16.75
N ALA A 16 10.13 11.74 16.91
CA ALA A 16 9.21 12.16 15.85
C ALA A 16 9.92 12.48 14.52
N ALA A 17 11.11 13.07 14.57
CA ALA A 17 11.93 13.40 13.40
C ALA A 17 12.48 12.17 12.65
N GLU A 18 12.56 11.01 13.30
CA GLU A 18 13.07 9.76 12.71
C GLU A 18 11.93 8.80 12.31
N ARG A 19 10.68 9.14 12.64
CA ARG A 19 9.54 8.27 12.30
C ARG A 19 9.33 8.25 10.79
N PRO A 20 9.27 7.07 10.15
CA PRO A 20 8.94 6.98 8.73
C PRO A 20 7.53 7.55 8.50
N ALA A 21 7.44 8.54 7.64
CA ALA A 21 6.17 9.13 7.24
C ALA A 21 5.52 8.22 6.18
N LEU A 22 4.47 7.48 6.55
CA LEU A 22 3.76 6.55 5.67
C LEU A 22 2.32 7.02 5.42
N GLN A 23 1.80 6.73 4.23
CA GLN A 23 0.41 6.91 3.85
C GLN A 23 -0.18 5.55 3.49
N VAL A 24 -1.41 5.30 3.97
CA VAL A 24 -2.19 4.11 3.67
C VAL A 24 -3.45 4.53 2.94
N LEU A 25 -3.82 3.81 1.87
CA LEU A 25 -5.07 4.05 1.17
C LEU A 25 -6.25 3.70 2.09
N LYS A 26 -7.19 4.63 2.27
CA LYS A 26 -8.41 4.39 3.05
C LYS A 26 -9.26 3.30 2.38
N THR A 27 -9.52 2.21 3.09
CA THR A 27 -10.29 1.05 2.60
C THR A 27 -11.79 1.32 2.46
N GLU A 28 -12.28 2.42 3.01
CA GLU A 28 -13.67 2.88 2.83
C GLU A 28 -13.81 3.86 1.65
N SER A 29 -12.72 4.17 0.95
CA SER A 29 -12.74 5.13 -0.16
C SER A 29 -13.23 4.52 -1.47
N ALA A 30 -13.79 5.35 -2.35
CA ALA A 30 -14.13 4.92 -3.72
C ALA A 30 -12.91 4.39 -4.50
N THR A 31 -11.71 4.94 -4.27
CA THR A 31 -10.46 4.47 -4.87
C THR A 31 -10.14 3.04 -4.47
N TRP A 32 -10.43 2.64 -3.23
CA TRP A 32 -10.24 1.26 -2.79
C TRP A 32 -11.16 0.30 -3.55
N THR A 33 -12.44 0.65 -3.68
CA THR A 33 -13.41 -0.14 -4.47
C THR A 33 -12.95 -0.30 -5.92
N GLN A 34 -12.49 0.78 -6.55
CA GLN A 34 -11.95 0.75 -7.92
C GLN A 34 -10.72 -0.14 -8.04
N LEU A 35 -9.83 -0.13 -7.05
CA LEU A 35 -8.67 -1.03 -7.03
C LEU A 35 -9.08 -2.50 -6.95
N LEU A 36 -10.07 -2.84 -6.13
CA LEU A 36 -10.59 -4.21 -6.03
C LEU A 36 -11.29 -4.64 -7.33
N ASP A 37 -12.02 -3.74 -7.99
CA ASP A 37 -12.64 -4.00 -9.29
C ASP A 37 -11.60 -4.29 -10.36
N ALA A 38 -10.57 -3.44 -10.47
CA ALA A 38 -9.47 -3.65 -11.41
C ALA A 38 -8.73 -4.98 -11.18
N ARG A 39 -8.63 -5.44 -9.92
CA ARG A 39 -8.01 -6.73 -9.61
C ARG A 39 -8.92 -7.93 -9.87
N ARG A 40 -10.23 -7.83 -9.68
CA ARG A 40 -11.16 -8.95 -9.91
C ARG A 40 -11.55 -9.08 -11.38
N TYR A 41 -11.54 -7.97 -12.12
CA TYR A 41 -11.79 -7.87 -13.56
C TYR A 41 -10.50 -7.50 -14.32
N ARG A 42 -9.54 -8.44 -14.34
CA ARG A 42 -8.25 -8.23 -15.00
C ARG A 42 -8.40 -8.24 -16.53
N SER A 43 -7.83 -7.24 -17.19
CA SER A 43 -7.72 -7.14 -18.65
C SER A 43 -6.28 -7.36 -19.12
N GLY A 44 -6.08 -7.48 -20.44
CA GLY A 44 -4.77 -7.76 -21.06
C GLY A 44 -4.66 -9.21 -21.52
N TRP A 45 -3.63 -9.93 -21.06
CA TRP A 45 -3.36 -11.32 -21.45
C TRP A 45 -4.29 -12.37 -20.81
N PHE A 46 -5.28 -11.95 -20.03
CA PHE A 46 -6.24 -12.86 -19.41
C PHE A 46 -7.38 -13.17 -20.38
N VAL A 47 -7.53 -14.45 -20.72
CA VAL A 47 -8.66 -14.92 -21.54
C VAL A 47 -9.99 -14.74 -20.79
N HIS A 48 -9.98 -14.97 -19.47
CA HIS A 48 -11.15 -14.78 -18.60
C HIS A 48 -10.76 -14.10 -17.28
N SER A 49 -11.65 -13.26 -16.76
CA SER A 49 -11.54 -12.66 -15.43
C SER A 49 -12.22 -13.52 -14.37
N PRO A 50 -11.62 -13.68 -13.17
CA PRO A 50 -12.20 -14.50 -12.10
C PRO A 50 -13.46 -13.88 -11.47
N GLY A 51 -13.62 -12.55 -11.54
CA GLY A 51 -14.76 -11.84 -10.95
C GLY A 51 -14.74 -11.71 -9.43
N HIS A 52 -13.72 -12.28 -8.77
CA HIS A 52 -13.50 -12.17 -7.32
C HIS A 52 -12.01 -11.99 -6.98
N ILE A 53 -11.74 -11.63 -5.73
CA ILE A 53 -10.40 -11.53 -5.13
C ILE A 53 -10.45 -11.98 -3.68
N GLU A 54 -9.44 -12.74 -3.24
CA GLU A 54 -9.31 -13.20 -1.86
C GLU A 54 -8.83 -12.07 -0.94
N VAL A 55 -9.34 -12.05 0.30
CA VAL A 55 -9.00 -11.02 1.30
C VAL A 55 -7.49 -10.89 1.53
N CYS A 56 -6.76 -12.01 1.60
CA CYS A 56 -5.32 -12.03 1.81
C CYS A 56 -4.52 -11.51 0.59
N SER A 57 -5.13 -11.53 -0.61
CA SER A 57 -4.51 -11.06 -1.85
C SER A 57 -4.87 -9.60 -2.18
N ALA A 58 -5.82 -9.02 -1.45
CA ALA A 58 -6.23 -7.62 -1.54
C ALA A 58 -5.31 -6.71 -0.70
N THR A 59 -4.04 -6.57 -1.10
CA THR A 59 -3.08 -5.74 -0.37
C THR A 59 -3.46 -4.25 -0.42
N VAL A 60 -3.56 -3.60 0.74
CA VAL A 60 -3.80 -2.17 0.86
C VAL A 60 -2.55 -1.38 0.46
N PRO A 61 -2.62 -0.50 -0.56
CA PRO A 61 -1.48 0.32 -0.95
C PRO A 61 -0.97 1.16 0.23
N THR A 62 0.32 1.03 0.49
CA THR A 62 1.05 1.78 1.50
C THR A 62 2.29 2.38 0.84
N ARG A 63 2.56 3.66 1.07
CA ARG A 63 3.71 4.37 0.48
C ARG A 63 4.33 5.35 1.47
N PRO A 64 5.60 5.74 1.29
CA PRO A 64 6.14 6.92 1.94
C PRO A 64 5.34 8.18 1.58
N VAL A 65 5.23 9.12 2.50
CA VAL A 65 4.76 10.48 2.19
C VAL A 65 5.76 11.09 1.20
N PRO A 66 5.30 11.61 0.05
CA PRO A 66 6.17 12.33 -0.86
C PRO A 66 6.81 13.51 -0.12
N ALA A 67 8.13 13.66 -0.21
CA ALA A 67 8.75 14.92 0.18
C ALA A 67 8.17 15.99 -0.75
N THR A 68 7.45 16.97 -0.20
CA THR A 68 6.97 18.13 -0.96
C THR A 68 8.20 18.84 -1.53
N THR A 69 8.55 18.48 -2.76
CA THR A 69 9.24 19.39 -3.66
C THR A 69 8.08 20.10 -4.34
N ALA A 70 7.95 21.42 -4.13
CA ALA A 70 6.97 22.21 -4.86
C ALA A 70 7.19 21.97 -6.35
N GLN A 71 6.31 21.19 -6.97
CA GLN A 71 6.34 20.97 -8.42
C GLN A 71 5.90 22.29 -9.05
N PRO A 72 6.73 22.96 -9.87
CA PRO A 72 6.29 24.17 -10.56
C PRO A 72 5.10 23.82 -11.48
N PRO A 73 4.12 24.72 -11.65
CA PRO A 73 2.98 24.49 -12.53
C PRO A 73 3.48 24.23 -13.95
N LYS A 74 2.84 23.26 -14.62
CA LYS A 74 3.05 22.95 -16.04
C LYS A 74 2.73 24.16 -16.90
#